data_AF-A0A2N6NBC4-F1
#
_entry.id   AF-A0A2N6NBC4-F1
#
_cell.length_a   1.000
_cell.length_b   1.000
_cell.length_c   1.000
_cell.angle_alpha   90.00
_cell.angle_beta   90.00
_cell.angle_gamma   90.00
#
_symmetry.space_group_name_H-M   'P 1'
#
loop_
_entity.id
_entity.type
_entity.pdbx_description
1 polymer ?
#
loop_
_entity_poly.entity_id
_entity_poly.type
_entity_poly.pdbx_seq_one_letter_code
_entity_poly.pdbx_strand_id
1 'polypeptide(L)'
;MNDPQQGDDATHQGFDPALVDDGDLTDSGNESEDSQQAVNFQGDCLKACEPPFRDRREAAFRRKQRIRRLRAHLASARERLSYTWREELAKRLLDQRTALEYGKIVKMATWEENGSYTYLHPGLKLRGPSKADLKQYEKWNKWMAKFKAERQARQPATGSDLNSRLPVQVLGRILRNLLVFDGRPIHVVSRLDPHYGPDPGLVNGNESIQTDRGAGLRLLNRFHIGNASFSLTCEMPPQVLLAPLSVCKQWNYIGSNLFYSLNNFCFSSLGE
;
A
#
# COMPACT_ATOMS: atom_id res chain seq x y z
N MET A 1 43.42 -47.46 14.17
CA MET A 1 42.32 -48.13 13.43
C MET A 1 41.51 -47.05 12.74
N ASN A 2 41.59 -47.07 11.41
CA ASN A 2 40.73 -46.48 10.37
C ASN A 2 40.44 -44.95 10.35
N ASP A 3 41.09 -44.29 9.39
CA ASP A 3 40.46 -43.34 8.43
C ASP A 3 39.79 -44.16 7.30
N PRO A 4 38.81 -43.67 6.47
CA PRO A 4 38.90 -42.38 5.75
C PRO A 4 37.59 -41.63 5.31
N GLN A 5 37.82 -40.43 4.73
CA GLN A 5 37.19 -39.83 3.53
C GLN A 5 35.92 -38.94 3.55
N GLN A 6 36.11 -37.83 2.81
CA GLN A 6 35.21 -36.81 2.23
C GLN A 6 33.86 -37.29 1.66
N GLY A 7 32.89 -36.38 1.65
CA GLY A 7 31.72 -36.42 0.75
C GLY A 7 30.86 -35.16 0.85
N ASP A 8 31.01 -34.25 -0.12
CA ASP A 8 30.03 -33.22 -0.45
C ASP A 8 28.73 -33.88 -0.94
N ASP A 9 27.56 -33.37 -0.56
CA ASP A 9 26.44 -33.27 -1.50
C ASP A 9 25.30 -32.37 -1.02
N ALA A 10 25.05 -31.32 -1.79
CA ALA A 10 23.92 -30.42 -1.68
C ALA A 10 22.83 -30.86 -2.65
N THR A 11 21.71 -31.38 -2.16
CA THR A 11 20.53 -31.66 -2.99
C THR A 11 19.57 -30.47 -2.95
N HIS A 12 19.76 -29.54 -3.89
CA HIS A 12 18.75 -28.58 -4.31
C HIS A 12 17.66 -29.33 -5.10
N GLN A 13 16.50 -29.58 -4.50
CA GLN A 13 15.31 -29.97 -5.27
C GLN A 13 14.68 -28.71 -5.88
N GLY A 14 14.74 -28.65 -7.21
CA GLY A 14 14.14 -27.60 -8.02
C GLY A 14 12.61 -27.65 -7.96
N PHE A 15 12.00 -26.49 -7.71
CA PHE A 15 10.57 -26.27 -7.86
C PHE A 15 10.34 -25.78 -9.29
N ASP A 16 9.58 -26.54 -10.07
CA ASP A 16 9.30 -26.28 -11.49
C ASP A 16 7.95 -25.54 -11.62
N PRO A 17 7.91 -24.23 -11.96
CA PRO A 17 6.67 -23.46 -12.03
C PRO A 17 6.19 -23.41 -13.49
N ALA A 18 5.93 -24.56 -14.07
CA ALA A 18 5.29 -24.68 -15.37
C ALA A 18 4.11 -25.63 -15.21
N LEU A 19 2.99 -25.12 -14.69
CA LEU A 19 1.63 -25.64 -14.87
C LEU A 19 0.68 -24.78 -14.01
N VAL A 20 0.26 -23.64 -14.55
CA VAL A 20 -1.03 -23.06 -14.15
C VAL A 20 -1.75 -22.70 -15.45
N ASP A 21 -2.71 -23.56 -15.74
CA ASP A 21 -3.73 -23.49 -16.77
C ASP A 21 -4.70 -22.36 -16.41
N ASP A 22 -4.80 -21.34 -17.27
CA ASP A 22 -5.78 -20.27 -17.13
C ASP A 22 -6.69 -20.29 -18.35
N GLY A 23 -7.95 -20.66 -18.07
CA GLY A 23 -9.00 -20.98 -19.02
C GLY A 23 -9.43 -19.83 -19.92
N ASP A 24 -9.85 -20.26 -21.11
CA ASP A 24 -10.43 -19.48 -22.19
C ASP A 24 -11.84 -18.99 -21.80
N LEU A 25 -12.04 -17.67 -21.85
CA LEU A 25 -13.35 -17.03 -21.67
C LEU A 25 -13.87 -16.66 -23.07
N THR A 26 -14.78 -17.49 -23.59
CA THR A 26 -15.58 -17.17 -24.77
C THR A 26 -16.70 -16.22 -24.37
N ASP A 27 -16.64 -14.97 -24.84
CA ASP A 27 -17.76 -14.02 -24.80
C ASP A 27 -18.39 -13.94 -26.19
N SER A 28 -19.60 -14.50 -26.29
CA SER A 28 -20.43 -14.52 -27.48
C SER A 28 -21.14 -13.18 -27.63
N GLY A 29 -20.54 -12.27 -28.42
CA GLY A 29 -21.11 -11.00 -28.82
C GLY A 29 -21.67 -11.06 -30.25
N ASN A 30 -22.99 -10.95 -30.32
CA ASN A 30 -23.89 -10.94 -31.47
C ASN A 30 -23.37 -10.21 -32.74
N GLU A 31 -23.55 -10.85 -33.89
CA GLU A 31 -23.13 -10.41 -35.22
C GLU A 31 -23.98 -9.22 -35.71
N SER A 32 -23.32 -8.11 -36.03
CA SER A 32 -23.85 -7.02 -36.85
C SER A 32 -23.26 -7.19 -38.25
N GLU A 33 -24.11 -7.56 -39.20
CA GLU A 33 -23.78 -7.68 -40.62
C GLU A 33 -23.34 -6.34 -41.22
N ASP A 34 -22.03 -6.06 -41.18
CA ASP A 34 -21.37 -5.18 -42.13
C ASP A 34 -20.58 -6.07 -43.08
N SER A 35 -21.12 -6.29 -44.27
CA SER A 35 -20.50 -7.07 -45.34
C SER A 35 -19.26 -6.36 -45.88
N GLN A 36 -18.16 -6.39 -45.14
CA GLN A 36 -16.85 -6.10 -45.70
C GLN A 36 -16.40 -7.29 -46.53
N GLN A 37 -16.03 -7.00 -47.78
CA GLN A 37 -15.45 -7.95 -48.70
C GLN A 37 -14.27 -8.65 -48.00
N ALA A 38 -14.35 -9.98 -47.84
CA ALA A 38 -13.30 -10.76 -47.19
C ALA A 38 -12.01 -10.61 -48.01
N VAL A 39 -11.14 -9.71 -47.57
CA VAL A 39 -9.82 -9.53 -48.17
C VAL A 39 -9.07 -10.84 -47.93
N ASN A 40 -8.77 -11.57 -49.01
CA ASN A 40 -8.10 -12.84 -48.89
C ASN A 40 -6.63 -12.61 -48.46
N PHE A 41 -6.37 -12.56 -47.16
CA PHE A 41 -5.03 -12.48 -46.55
C PHE A 41 -4.23 -13.78 -46.68
N GLN A 42 -4.49 -14.59 -47.72
CA GLN A 42 -3.78 -15.84 -47.92
C GLN A 42 -2.41 -15.59 -48.57
N GLY A 43 -1.36 -15.74 -47.75
CA GLY A 43 -0.02 -16.09 -48.20
C GLY A 43 1.04 -15.05 -47.88
N ASP A 44 1.01 -13.91 -48.57
CA ASP A 44 2.19 -13.04 -48.63
C ASP A 44 2.24 -12.01 -47.49
N CYS A 45 1.09 -11.52 -47.03
CA CYS A 45 1.01 -10.60 -45.89
C CYS A 45 1.45 -11.28 -44.59
N LEU A 46 1.09 -12.57 -44.42
CA LEU A 46 1.50 -13.37 -43.27
C LEU A 46 3.01 -13.62 -43.32
N LYS A 47 3.57 -14.07 -44.45
CA LYS A 47 5.02 -14.32 -44.61
C LYS A 47 5.87 -13.06 -44.46
N ALA A 48 5.39 -11.89 -44.88
CA ALA A 48 6.10 -10.63 -44.74
C ALA A 48 6.01 -10.03 -43.32
N CYS A 49 4.89 -10.23 -42.62
CA CYS A 49 4.67 -9.71 -41.27
C CYS A 49 5.20 -10.66 -40.17
N GLU A 50 5.23 -11.97 -40.41
CA GLU A 50 5.60 -12.98 -39.43
C GLU A 50 7.04 -12.83 -38.90
N PRO A 51 8.07 -12.54 -39.71
CA PRO A 51 9.42 -12.25 -39.20
C PRO A 51 9.46 -11.03 -38.26
N PRO A 52 8.98 -9.82 -38.62
CA PRO A 52 9.00 -8.68 -37.70
C PRO A 52 8.08 -8.86 -36.49
N PHE A 53 6.98 -9.62 -36.58
CA PHE A 53 6.16 -9.95 -35.40
C PHE A 53 6.84 -10.98 -34.48
N ARG A 54 7.54 -11.97 -35.03
CA ARG A 54 8.34 -12.94 -34.27
C ARG A 54 9.48 -12.24 -33.53
N ASP A 55 10.19 -11.33 -34.20
CA ASP A 55 11.26 -10.53 -33.60
C ASP A 55 10.73 -9.64 -32.47
N ARG A 56 9.56 -9.01 -32.66
CA ARG A 56 8.90 -8.22 -31.61
C ARG A 56 8.46 -9.08 -30.42
N ARG A 57 7.92 -10.28 -30.65
CA ARG A 57 7.56 -11.22 -29.59
C ARG A 57 8.78 -11.69 -28.82
N GLU A 58 9.87 -12.00 -29.52
CA GLU A 58 11.13 -12.42 -28.89
C GLU A 58 11.76 -11.27 -28.09
N ALA A 59 11.79 -10.06 -28.62
CA ALA A 59 12.26 -8.87 -27.90
C ALA A 59 11.39 -8.58 -26.66
N ALA A 60 10.07 -8.70 -26.76
CA ALA A 60 9.15 -8.56 -25.63
C ALA A 60 9.37 -9.65 -24.57
N PHE A 61 9.61 -10.90 -24.99
CA PHE A 61 9.93 -12.00 -24.10
C PHE A 61 11.26 -11.79 -23.37
N ARG A 62 12.33 -11.41 -24.08
CA ARG A 62 13.63 -11.05 -23.50
C ARG A 62 13.51 -9.89 -22.52
N ARG A 63 12.70 -8.86 -22.84
CA ARG A 63 12.41 -7.74 -21.93
C ARG A 63 11.67 -8.19 -20.67
N LYS A 64 10.65 -9.06 -20.79
CA LYS A 64 9.94 -9.64 -19.64
C LYS A 64 10.88 -10.46 -18.76
N GLN A 65 11.75 -11.29 -19.34
CA GLN A 65 12.75 -12.04 -18.58
C GLN A 65 13.76 -11.11 -17.87
N ARG A 66 14.25 -10.07 -18.55
CA ARG A 66 15.14 -9.07 -17.93
C ARG A 66 14.46 -8.36 -16.77
N ILE A 67 13.20 -7.96 -16.91
CA ILE A 67 12.40 -7.36 -15.82
C ILE A 67 12.25 -8.34 -14.66
N ARG A 68 11.96 -9.62 -14.92
CA ARG A 68 11.90 -10.65 -13.87
C ARG A 68 13.24 -10.80 -13.13
N ARG A 69 14.36 -10.90 -13.85
CA ARG A 69 15.71 -10.97 -13.25
C ARG A 69 16.04 -9.73 -12.43
N LEU A 70 15.77 -8.54 -12.95
CA LEU A 70 15.99 -7.28 -12.23
C LEU A 70 15.11 -7.18 -10.97
N ARG A 71 13.85 -7.61 -11.05
CA ARG A 71 12.97 -7.68 -9.87
C ARG A 71 13.48 -8.67 -8.83
N ALA A 72 13.98 -9.84 -9.25
CA ALA A 72 14.57 -10.83 -8.35
C ALA A 72 15.85 -10.30 -7.69
N HIS A 73 16.74 -9.65 -8.45
CA HIS A 73 17.92 -8.99 -7.90
C HIS A 73 17.58 -7.85 -6.94
N LEU A 74 16.56 -7.04 -7.23
CA LEU A 74 16.10 -6.00 -6.32
C LEU A 74 15.42 -6.58 -5.08
N ALA A 75 14.74 -7.72 -5.18
CA ALA A 75 14.14 -8.41 -4.04
C ALA A 75 15.23 -8.97 -3.10
N SER A 76 16.26 -9.63 -3.64
CA SER A 76 17.39 -10.11 -2.83
C SER A 76 18.29 -8.98 -2.31
N ALA A 77 18.38 -7.86 -3.02
CA ALA A 77 19.02 -6.65 -2.50
C ALA A 77 18.18 -5.99 -1.38
N ARG A 78 16.84 -6.03 -1.47
CA ARG A 78 15.93 -5.53 -0.42
C ARG A 78 15.98 -6.34 0.86
N GLU A 79 16.28 -7.64 0.79
CA GLU A 79 16.54 -8.48 1.98
C GLU A 79 17.70 -7.94 2.85
N ARG A 80 18.53 -7.03 2.33
CA ARG A 80 19.65 -6.43 3.09
C ARG A 80 19.31 -5.12 3.83
N LEU A 81 18.10 -4.57 3.70
CA LEU A 81 17.64 -3.46 4.55
C LEU A 81 16.91 -4.03 5.76
N SER A 82 17.66 -4.59 6.72
CA SER A 82 17.08 -4.96 8.01
C SER A 82 16.80 -3.67 8.80
N TYR A 83 15.54 -3.27 8.89
CA TYR A 83 15.14 -2.18 9.76
C TYR A 83 15.25 -2.62 11.22
N THR A 84 16.35 -2.27 11.88
CA THR A 84 16.63 -2.72 13.25
C THR A 84 15.67 -2.08 14.26
N TRP A 85 15.07 -0.93 13.91
CA TRP A 85 14.07 -0.27 14.75
C TRP A 85 12.85 -1.15 15.03
N ARG A 86 12.45 -2.01 14.09
CA ARG A 86 11.27 -2.89 14.24
C ARG A 86 11.50 -3.97 15.27
N GLU A 87 12.70 -4.56 15.25
CA GLU A 87 13.09 -5.57 16.22
C GLU A 87 13.15 -4.96 17.62
N GLU A 88 13.80 -3.81 17.77
CA GLU A 88 13.89 -3.11 19.06
C GLU A 88 12.51 -2.67 19.58
N LEU A 89 11.62 -2.21 18.69
CA LEU A 89 10.24 -1.91 19.07
C LEU A 89 9.48 -3.16 19.53
N ALA A 90 9.69 -4.30 18.87
CA ALA A 90 9.09 -5.57 19.28
C ALA A 90 9.61 -6.04 20.64
N LYS A 91 10.92 -5.97 20.88
CA LYS A 91 11.52 -6.28 22.20
C LYS A 91 10.87 -5.43 23.29
N ARG A 92 10.66 -4.13 23.01
CA ARG A 92 10.01 -3.22 23.95
C ARG A 92 8.54 -3.56 24.21
N LEU A 93 7.77 -3.87 23.17
CA LEU A 93 6.37 -4.25 23.31
C LEU A 93 6.18 -5.58 24.05
N LEU A 94 7.18 -6.46 23.97
CA LEU A 94 7.25 -7.72 24.71
C LEU A 94 7.89 -7.59 26.10
N ASP A 95 8.13 -6.37 26.58
CA ASP A 95 8.76 -6.06 27.88
C ASP A 95 10.10 -6.79 28.12
N GLN A 96 10.89 -6.96 27.06
CA GLN A 96 12.21 -7.58 27.18
C GLN A 96 13.19 -6.62 27.86
N ARG A 97 13.95 -7.11 28.84
CA ARG A 97 14.91 -6.31 29.63
C ARG A 97 16.01 -5.65 28.79
N THR A 98 16.30 -6.19 27.61
CA THR A 98 17.32 -5.68 26.68
C THR A 98 16.78 -4.62 25.72
N ALA A 99 15.47 -4.31 25.77
CA ALA A 99 14.86 -3.38 24.84
C ALA A 99 15.36 -1.95 25.04
N LEU A 100 15.61 -1.27 23.94
CA LEU A 100 15.95 0.15 23.97
C LEU A 100 14.80 1.02 24.52
N GLU A 101 15.18 2.17 25.06
CA GLU A 101 14.23 3.23 25.39
C GLU A 101 13.50 3.71 24.13
N TYR A 102 12.20 3.99 24.25
CA TYR A 102 11.37 4.36 23.10
C TYR A 102 11.93 5.55 22.30
N GLY A 103 12.45 6.58 22.98
CA GLY A 103 13.05 7.73 22.31
C GLY A 103 14.26 7.35 21.43
N LYS A 104 15.04 6.32 21.81
CA LYS A 104 16.14 5.79 20.99
C LYS A 104 15.63 5.03 19.79
N ILE A 105 14.56 4.25 19.96
CA ILE A 105 13.88 3.52 18.88
C ILE A 105 13.30 4.50 17.86
N VAL A 106 12.68 5.60 18.29
CA VAL A 106 12.15 6.64 17.39
C VAL A 106 13.27 7.32 16.59
N LYS A 107 14.41 7.61 17.21
CA LYS A 107 15.58 8.17 16.52
C LYS A 107 16.12 7.19 15.47
N MET A 108 16.28 5.91 15.86
CA MET A 108 16.71 4.83 14.98
C MET A 108 15.77 4.68 13.77
N ALA A 109 14.46 4.59 14.01
CA ALA A 109 13.46 4.54 12.94
C ALA A 109 13.54 5.75 12.01
N THR A 110 13.77 6.93 12.57
CA THR A 110 13.89 8.15 11.77
C THR A 110 15.14 8.14 10.88
N TRP A 111 16.27 7.66 11.38
CA TRP A 111 17.49 7.54 10.57
C TRP A 111 17.39 6.45 9.50
N GLU A 112 16.87 5.28 9.85
CA GLU A 112 16.73 4.16 8.90
C GLU A 112 15.72 4.45 7.78
N GLU A 113 14.69 5.24 8.06
CA GLU A 113 13.65 5.63 7.09
C GLU A 113 13.99 6.98 6.39
N ASN A 114 15.23 7.46 6.53
CA ASN A 114 15.73 8.70 5.93
C ASN A 114 14.85 9.94 6.23
N GLY A 115 14.34 10.02 7.46
CA GLY A 115 13.55 11.12 7.97
C GLY A 115 14.36 12.04 8.87
N SER A 116 13.80 13.21 9.18
CA SER A 116 14.37 14.12 10.18
C SER A 116 13.74 13.90 11.56
N TYR A 117 14.57 13.77 12.59
CA TYR A 117 14.10 13.58 13.97
C TYR A 117 13.37 14.83 14.49
N THR A 118 13.87 16.00 14.13
CA THR A 118 13.42 17.29 14.66
C THR A 118 12.44 17.99 13.73
N TYR A 119 12.58 17.81 12.42
CA TYR A 119 11.88 18.60 11.43
C TYR A 119 10.94 17.73 10.60
N LEU A 120 9.73 18.25 10.36
CA LEU A 120 8.87 17.80 9.27
C LEU A 120 8.97 18.87 8.15
N HIS A 121 7.88 19.12 7.44
CA HIS A 121 7.73 20.28 6.57
C HIS A 121 7.90 21.60 7.35
N PRO A 122 8.43 22.69 6.73
CA PRO A 122 8.51 24.00 7.37
C PRO A 122 7.20 24.41 8.05
N GLY A 123 7.30 24.85 9.30
CA GLY A 123 6.16 25.29 10.12
C GLY A 123 5.35 24.16 10.78
N LEU A 124 5.53 22.90 10.38
CA LEU A 124 4.80 21.77 10.95
C LEU A 124 5.54 21.19 12.16
N LYS A 125 4.85 21.07 13.31
CA LYS A 125 5.43 20.58 14.55
C LYS A 125 4.61 19.43 15.13
N LEU A 126 5.30 18.37 15.55
CA LEU A 126 4.69 17.33 16.37
C LEU A 126 4.52 17.82 17.80
N ARG A 127 3.45 17.36 18.43
CA ARG A 127 3.20 17.55 19.86
C ARG A 127 2.59 16.30 20.46
N GLY A 128 2.65 16.19 21.79
CA GLY A 128 1.90 15.17 22.51
C GLY A 128 0.37 15.32 22.31
N PRO A 129 -0.38 14.23 22.42
CA PRO A 129 -1.83 14.26 22.33
C PRO A 129 -2.44 15.05 23.50
N SER A 130 -3.41 15.90 23.19
CA SER A 130 -4.26 16.54 24.18
C SER A 130 -5.40 15.60 24.60
N LYS A 131 -6.10 15.92 25.70
CA LYS A 131 -7.31 15.18 26.11
C LYS A 131 -8.38 15.16 25.00
N ALA A 132 -8.48 16.23 24.21
CA ALA A 132 -9.42 16.30 23.09
C ALA A 132 -9.01 15.36 21.95
N ASP A 133 -7.71 15.30 21.64
CA ASP A 133 -7.17 14.41 20.59
C ASP A 133 -7.41 12.93 20.95
N LEU A 134 -7.14 12.54 22.20
CA LEU A 134 -7.40 11.18 22.68
C LEU A 134 -8.87 10.80 22.55
N LYS A 135 -9.78 11.68 22.98
CA LYS A 135 -11.22 11.46 22.86
C LYS A 135 -11.66 11.33 21.40
N GLN A 136 -11.07 12.11 20.49
CA GLN A 136 -11.35 12.02 19.07
C GLN A 136 -10.80 10.71 18.46
N TYR A 137 -9.58 10.33 18.83
CA TYR A 137 -8.96 9.09 18.41
C TYR A 137 -9.77 7.85 18.84
N GLU A 138 -10.27 7.83 20.07
CA GLU A 138 -11.18 6.79 20.55
C GLU A 138 -12.46 6.69 19.71
N LYS A 139 -13.05 7.83 19.32
CA LYS A 139 -14.24 7.84 18.45
C LYS A 139 -13.94 7.21 17.10
N TRP A 140 -12.79 7.54 16.50
CA TRP A 140 -12.39 6.93 15.24
C TRP A 140 -12.13 5.43 15.37
N ASN A 141 -11.48 4.99 16.44
CA ASN A 141 -11.26 3.55 16.68
C ASN A 141 -12.57 2.79 16.86
N LYS A 142 -13.52 3.33 17.63
CA LYS A 142 -14.87 2.76 17.78
C LYS A 142 -15.60 2.69 16.44
N TRP A 143 -15.54 3.76 15.65
CA TRP A 143 -16.15 3.81 14.33
C TRP A 143 -15.52 2.79 13.36
N MET A 144 -14.19 2.70 13.32
CA MET A 144 -13.47 1.73 12.46
C MET A 144 -13.76 0.29 12.85
N ALA A 145 -13.81 -0.02 14.15
CA ALA A 145 -14.18 -1.35 14.64
C ALA A 145 -15.59 -1.74 14.20
N LYS A 146 -16.56 -0.83 14.38
CA LYS A 146 -17.94 -1.01 13.92
C LYS A 146 -18.01 -1.21 12.40
N PHE A 147 -17.34 -0.35 11.63
CA PHE A 147 -17.35 -0.42 10.17
C PHE A 147 -16.72 -1.73 9.64
N LYS A 148 -15.62 -2.19 10.26
CA LYS A 148 -14.99 -3.46 9.91
C LYS A 148 -15.91 -4.65 10.16
N ALA A 149 -16.58 -4.68 11.32
CA ALA A 149 -17.54 -5.73 11.65
C ALA A 149 -18.75 -5.74 10.68
N GLU A 150 -19.32 -4.57 10.38
CA GLU A 150 -20.42 -4.46 9.43
C GLU A 150 -20.04 -4.89 8.02
N ARG A 151 -18.83 -4.51 7.56
CA ARG A 151 -18.34 -4.91 6.24
C ARG A 151 -18.12 -6.42 6.13
N GLN A 152 -17.65 -7.08 7.19
CA GLN A 152 -17.50 -8.54 7.23
C GLN A 152 -18.86 -9.25 7.25
N ALA A 153 -19.89 -8.62 7.82
CA ALA A 153 -21.24 -9.17 7.88
C ALA A 153 -22.07 -8.97 6.60
N ARG A 154 -21.74 -8.00 5.74
CA ARG A 154 -22.48 -7.72 4.50
C ARG A 154 -22.10 -8.68 3.38
N GLN A 155 -23.09 -9.35 2.79
CA GLN A 155 -22.94 -10.01 1.49
C GLN A 155 -22.76 -8.97 0.36
N PRO A 156 -22.09 -9.31 -0.75
CA PRO A 156 -21.94 -8.40 -1.89
C PRO A 156 -23.32 -7.96 -2.39
N ALA A 157 -23.56 -6.65 -2.39
CA ALA A 157 -24.85 -6.10 -2.75
C ALA A 157 -25.21 -6.46 -4.21
N THR A 158 -26.29 -7.21 -4.36
CA THR A 158 -26.95 -7.52 -5.64
C THR A 158 -28.02 -6.46 -5.91
N GLY A 159 -27.68 -5.41 -6.67
CA GLY A 159 -28.68 -4.55 -7.32
C GLY A 159 -28.52 -3.05 -7.13
N SER A 160 -28.63 -2.34 -8.27
CA SER A 160 -28.94 -0.92 -8.48
C SER A 160 -28.85 -0.02 -7.23
N ASP A 161 -27.62 0.37 -6.91
CA ASP A 161 -27.29 1.17 -5.74
C ASP A 161 -27.88 2.59 -5.84
N LEU A 162 -28.38 3.18 -4.74
CA LEU A 162 -28.84 4.58 -4.68
C LEU A 162 -27.81 5.56 -5.28
N ASN A 163 -26.53 5.18 -5.18
CA ASN A 163 -25.37 5.88 -5.71
C ASN A 163 -25.34 5.98 -7.24
N SER A 164 -25.90 5.03 -7.99
CA SER A 164 -25.96 5.11 -9.47
C SER A 164 -27.04 6.07 -9.97
N ARG A 165 -27.98 6.48 -9.09
CA ARG A 165 -29.09 7.39 -9.41
C ARG A 165 -28.78 8.85 -9.10
N LEU A 166 -27.67 9.12 -8.40
CA LEU A 166 -27.25 10.48 -8.06
C LEU A 166 -26.65 11.17 -9.30
N PRO A 167 -27.14 12.37 -9.70
CA PRO A 167 -26.52 13.12 -10.79
C PRO A 167 -25.04 13.38 -10.50
N VAL A 168 -24.19 13.19 -11.51
CA VAL A 168 -22.72 13.33 -11.39
C VAL A 168 -22.31 14.67 -10.81
N GLN A 169 -23.04 15.75 -11.13
CA GLN A 169 -22.78 17.10 -10.61
C GLN A 169 -23.01 17.17 -9.09
N VAL A 170 -24.03 16.50 -8.58
CA VAL A 170 -24.32 16.44 -7.13
C VAL A 170 -23.26 15.60 -6.43
N LEU A 171 -22.92 14.44 -7.00
CA LEU A 171 -21.86 13.58 -6.49
C LEU A 171 -20.51 14.32 -6.42
N GLY A 172 -20.14 15.05 -7.48
CA GLY A 172 -18.92 15.86 -7.51
C GLY A 172 -18.89 16.93 -6.42
N ARG A 173 -20.02 17.59 -6.14
CA ARG A 173 -20.11 18.58 -5.04
C ARG A 173 -19.96 17.94 -3.67
N ILE A 174 -20.59 16.78 -3.44
CA ILE A 174 -20.46 16.02 -2.19
C ILE A 174 -18.98 15.63 -1.99
N LEU A 175 -18.37 14.99 -2.98
CA LEU A 175 -16.99 14.54 -2.89
C LEU A 175 -15.99 15.69 -2.73
N ARG A 176 -16.22 16.82 -3.42
CA ARG A 176 -15.39 18.01 -3.25
C ARG A 176 -15.43 18.52 -1.81
N ASN A 177 -16.61 18.62 -1.20
CA ASN A 177 -16.74 19.07 0.19
C ASN A 177 -16.11 18.10 1.20
N LEU A 178 -16.05 16.80 0.89
CA LEU A 178 -15.49 15.78 1.78
C LEU A 178 -13.97 15.64 1.65
N LEU A 179 -13.43 15.84 0.44
CA LEU A 179 -12.06 15.44 0.09
C LEU A 179 -11.17 16.61 -0.34
N VAL A 180 -11.69 17.81 -0.59
CA VAL A 180 -10.89 18.97 -1.02
C VAL A 180 -10.77 19.98 0.13
N PHE A 181 -9.53 20.32 0.47
CA PHE A 181 -9.17 21.17 1.57
C PHE A 181 -8.56 22.47 1.04
N ASP A 182 -9.39 23.31 0.43
CA ASP A 182 -8.96 24.56 -0.19
C ASP A 182 -8.12 25.43 0.77
N GLY A 183 -6.94 25.85 0.30
CA GLY A 183 -6.00 26.68 1.06
C GLY A 183 -5.28 25.96 2.22
N ARG A 184 -5.51 24.66 2.43
CA ARG A 184 -4.89 23.89 3.52
C ARG A 184 -4.06 22.73 2.94
N PRO A 185 -2.73 22.70 3.16
CA PRO A 185 -1.92 21.59 2.69
C PRO A 185 -2.27 20.29 3.44
N ILE A 186 -2.19 19.18 2.73
CA ILE A 186 -2.28 17.83 3.29
C ILE A 186 -0.86 17.31 3.49
N HIS A 187 -0.44 17.20 4.74
CA HIS A 187 0.83 16.58 5.09
C HIS A 187 0.67 15.08 5.19
N VAL A 188 1.45 14.35 4.40
CA VAL A 188 1.51 12.89 4.43
C VAL A 188 2.69 12.50 5.31
N VAL A 189 2.39 11.95 6.48
CA VAL A 189 3.40 11.64 7.50
C VAL A 189 3.43 10.13 7.75
N SER A 190 4.62 9.56 7.57
CA SER A 190 4.92 8.13 7.83
C SER A 190 6.10 8.03 8.78
N ARG A 191 5.85 7.85 10.09
CA ARG A 191 6.89 7.69 11.12
C ARG A 191 6.34 7.15 12.45
N LEU A 192 7.21 6.88 13.41
CA LEU A 192 6.83 6.69 14.82
C LEU A 192 6.55 8.05 15.49
N ASP A 193 5.62 8.08 16.45
CA ASP A 193 5.29 9.28 17.22
C ASP A 193 6.30 9.45 18.38
N PRO A 194 7.09 10.53 18.42
CA PRO A 194 8.08 10.74 19.50
C PRO A 194 7.46 10.95 20.89
N HIS A 195 6.19 11.34 20.97
CA HIS A 195 5.53 11.74 22.21
C HIS A 195 4.59 10.67 22.77
N TYR A 196 4.20 9.69 21.95
CA TYR A 196 3.24 8.67 22.34
C TYR A 196 3.64 7.31 21.77
N GLY A 197 4.14 6.43 22.63
CA GLY A 197 4.52 5.08 22.24
C GLY A 197 3.32 4.18 22.00
N PRO A 198 3.46 3.14 21.14
CA PRO A 198 2.43 2.14 20.99
C PRO A 198 2.19 1.42 22.32
N ASP A 199 0.91 1.21 22.66
CA ASP A 199 0.50 0.47 23.85
C ASP A 199 0.73 -1.04 23.61
N PRO A 200 1.44 -1.75 24.51
CA PRO A 200 1.56 -3.21 24.47
C PRO A 200 0.22 -3.94 24.32
N GLY A 201 -0.87 -3.37 24.87
CA GLY A 201 -2.22 -3.95 24.82
C GLY A 201 -2.95 -3.79 23.48
N LEU A 202 -2.46 -2.97 22.55
CA LEU A 202 -3.11 -2.65 21.26
C LEU A 202 -2.55 -3.42 20.05
N VAL A 203 -1.60 -4.34 20.25
CA VAL A 203 -1.06 -5.21 19.17
C VAL A 203 -2.05 -6.32 18.75
N ASN A 204 -3.31 -6.23 19.19
CA ASN A 204 -4.38 -7.15 18.81
C ASN A 204 -4.99 -6.76 17.46
N GLY A 205 -4.32 -7.19 16.38
CA GLY A 205 -4.81 -7.04 15.03
C GLY A 205 -4.06 -7.89 14.02
N ASN A 206 -4.07 -9.21 14.17
CA ASN A 206 -3.55 -10.23 13.22
C ASN A 206 -2.09 -10.11 12.74
N GLU A 207 -1.36 -9.06 13.10
CA GLU A 207 0.08 -8.94 12.92
C GLU A 207 0.73 -9.62 14.13
N SER A 208 0.94 -10.94 14.02
CA SER A 208 1.78 -11.65 14.98
C SER A 208 3.14 -10.95 15.04
N ILE A 209 3.63 -10.66 16.25
CA ILE A 209 5.03 -10.33 16.49
C ILE A 209 5.81 -11.64 16.25
N GLN A 210 5.86 -12.12 15.01
CA GLN A 210 6.70 -13.26 14.65
C GLN A 210 8.11 -12.74 14.41
N THR A 211 9.02 -13.25 15.24
CA THR A 211 10.43 -12.87 15.33
C THR A 211 11.26 -13.28 14.12
N ASP A 212 10.70 -14.06 13.19
CA ASP A 212 11.50 -14.74 12.16
C ASP A 212 11.44 -14.05 10.78
N ARG A 213 10.59 -13.03 10.59
CA ARG A 213 10.54 -12.20 9.37
C ARG A 213 10.28 -10.73 9.65
N GLY A 214 10.97 -10.18 10.64
CA GLY A 214 10.77 -8.81 11.11
C GLY A 214 9.38 -8.65 11.75
N ALA A 215 9.32 -8.02 12.90
CA ALA A 215 8.02 -7.76 13.52
C ALA A 215 7.13 -7.02 12.52
N GLY A 216 5.88 -7.46 12.33
CA GLY A 216 4.89 -6.85 11.43
C GLY A 216 4.56 -5.38 11.75
N LEU A 217 5.30 -4.76 12.66
CA LEU A 217 5.22 -3.37 13.09
C LEU A 217 5.43 -2.43 11.91
N ARG A 218 4.43 -1.57 11.68
CA ARG A 218 4.42 -0.55 10.63
C ARG A 218 4.50 0.84 11.24
N LEU A 219 5.07 1.78 10.49
CA LEU A 219 5.00 3.20 10.84
C LEU A 219 3.56 3.69 10.84
N LEU A 220 3.29 4.75 11.61
CA LEU A 220 2.01 5.43 11.55
C LEU A 220 1.93 6.20 10.24
N ASN A 221 0.99 5.82 9.38
CA ASN A 221 0.63 6.58 8.19
C ASN A 221 -0.56 7.48 8.52
N ARG A 222 -0.38 8.80 8.40
CA ARG A 222 -1.38 9.80 8.77
C ARG A 222 -1.46 10.93 7.74
N PHE A 223 -2.66 11.48 7.59
CA PHE A 223 -2.88 12.73 6.87
C PHE A 223 -3.16 13.84 7.88
N HIS A 224 -2.31 14.86 7.91
CA HIS A 224 -2.58 16.08 8.66
C HIS A 224 -3.02 17.20 7.71
N ILE A 225 -4.10 17.90 8.03
CA ILE A 225 -4.65 18.96 7.18
C ILE A 225 -4.38 20.32 7.83
N GLY A 226 -3.64 21.18 7.12
CA GLY A 226 -3.25 22.50 7.58
C GLY A 226 -1.80 22.57 8.09
N ASN A 227 -1.47 23.65 8.80
CA ASN A 227 -0.10 23.93 9.27
C ASN A 227 0.01 23.96 10.80
N ALA A 228 -0.99 23.44 11.50
CA ALA A 228 -1.02 23.49 12.95
C ALA A 228 -0.15 22.40 13.57
N SER A 229 0.31 22.61 14.80
CA SER A 229 0.96 21.54 15.56
C SER A 229 -0.03 20.43 15.87
N PHE A 230 0.36 19.18 15.64
CA PHE A 230 -0.56 18.03 15.73
C PHE A 230 0.06 16.83 16.46
N SER A 231 -0.80 15.94 16.94
CA SER A 231 -0.38 14.66 17.53
C SER A 231 -0.49 13.58 16.48
N LEU A 232 0.62 12.92 16.16
CA LEU A 232 0.67 11.93 15.10
C LEU A 232 -0.20 10.70 15.42
N THR A 233 -0.12 10.20 16.65
CA THR A 233 -0.91 9.03 17.06
C THR A 233 -2.41 9.26 16.89
N CYS A 234 -2.86 10.44 17.31
CA CYS A 234 -4.27 10.83 17.31
C CYS A 234 -4.70 11.60 16.06
N GLU A 235 -3.88 11.65 15.02
CA GLU A 235 -4.25 12.27 13.74
C GLU A 235 -5.15 11.33 12.93
N MET A 236 -5.94 11.91 12.02
CA MET A 236 -6.94 11.16 11.24
C MET A 236 -6.29 10.01 10.43
N PRO A 237 -6.72 8.75 10.64
CA PRO A 237 -6.25 7.63 9.84
C PRO A 237 -6.70 7.76 8.38
N PRO A 238 -5.87 7.34 7.41
CA PRO A 238 -6.24 7.32 5.98
C PRO A 238 -7.56 6.61 5.70
N GLN A 239 -7.86 5.53 6.43
CA GLN A 239 -9.09 4.75 6.28
C GLN A 239 -10.34 5.55 6.65
N VAL A 240 -10.22 6.51 7.58
CA VAL A 240 -11.32 7.39 7.96
C VAL A 240 -11.48 8.50 6.93
N LEU A 241 -10.39 9.17 6.55
CA LEU A 241 -10.42 10.26 5.57
C LEU A 241 -10.92 9.78 4.20
N LEU A 242 -10.42 8.63 3.74
CA LEU A 242 -10.70 8.08 2.42
C LEU A 242 -11.90 7.13 2.42
N ALA A 243 -12.65 7.03 3.53
CA ALA A 243 -13.86 6.22 3.62
C ALA A 243 -14.86 6.47 2.48
N PRO A 244 -15.09 7.73 2.02
CA PRO A 244 -15.98 7.99 0.89
C PRO A 244 -15.59 7.25 -0.40
N LEU A 245 -14.30 7.00 -0.62
CA LEU A 245 -13.80 6.31 -1.81
C LEU A 245 -14.08 4.80 -1.81
N SER A 246 -14.53 4.26 -0.68
CA SER A 246 -14.84 2.83 -0.51
C SER A 246 -16.31 2.48 -0.78
N VAL A 247 -17.15 3.48 -1.12
CA VAL A 247 -18.59 3.29 -1.35
C VAL A 247 -18.84 2.48 -2.63
N CYS A 248 -18.37 2.96 -3.79
CA CYS A 248 -18.46 2.25 -5.07
C CYS A 248 -17.38 2.74 -6.06
N LYS A 249 -17.27 2.06 -7.21
CA LYS A 249 -16.27 2.39 -8.26
C LYS A 249 -16.38 3.84 -8.76
N GLN A 250 -17.60 4.36 -8.91
CA GLN A 250 -17.83 5.73 -9.39
C GLN A 250 -17.35 6.78 -8.37
N TRP A 251 -17.66 6.59 -7.09
CA TRP A 251 -17.17 7.43 -5.99
C TRP A 251 -15.65 7.39 -5.91
N ASN A 252 -15.06 6.19 -6.05
CA ASN A 252 -13.63 6.01 -6.06
C ASN A 252 -12.97 6.79 -7.22
N TYR A 253 -13.48 6.63 -8.44
CA TYR A 253 -12.94 7.29 -9.62
C TYR A 253 -13.00 8.81 -9.50
N ILE A 254 -14.19 9.37 -9.24
CA ILE A 254 -14.36 10.83 -9.15
C ILE A 254 -13.62 11.38 -7.94
N GLY A 255 -13.78 10.75 -6.78
CA GLY A 255 -13.23 11.23 -5.52
C GLY A 255 -11.71 11.16 -5.47
N SER A 256 -11.09 10.11 -6.01
CA SER A 256 -9.62 10.03 -6.08
C SER A 256 -9.05 11.11 -7.00
N ASN A 257 -9.69 11.36 -8.15
CA ASN A 257 -9.27 12.45 -9.03
C ASN A 257 -9.37 13.79 -8.31
N LEU A 258 -10.48 14.10 -7.63
CA LEU A 258 -10.61 15.34 -6.86
C LEU A 258 -9.57 15.44 -5.74
N PHE A 259 -9.39 14.36 -4.97
CA PHE A 259 -8.48 14.34 -3.83
C PHE A 259 -7.02 14.57 -4.26
N TYR A 260 -6.54 13.89 -5.31
CA TYR A 260 -5.15 13.98 -5.73
C TYR A 260 -4.85 15.17 -6.67
N SER A 261 -5.84 15.70 -7.39
CA SER A 261 -5.61 16.82 -8.32
C SER A 261 -5.87 18.21 -7.74
N LEU A 262 -6.75 18.34 -6.74
CA LEU A 262 -7.16 19.65 -6.21
C LEU A 262 -6.57 19.97 -4.84
N ASN A 263 -5.94 19.01 -4.16
CA ASN A 263 -5.25 19.26 -2.91
C ASN A 263 -3.75 19.44 -3.11
N ASN A 264 -3.15 20.24 -2.23
CA ASN A 264 -1.70 20.40 -2.15
C ASN A 264 -1.14 19.39 -1.15
N PHE A 265 -0.32 18.45 -1.62
CA PHE A 265 0.32 17.45 -0.76
C PHE A 265 1.74 17.88 -0.38
N CYS A 266 2.03 17.79 0.92
CA CYS A 266 3.35 17.99 1.49
C CYS A 266 3.86 16.64 2.01
N PHE A 267 4.93 16.13 1.43
CA PHE A 267 5.53 14.86 1.87
C PHE A 267 6.62 15.16 2.90
N SER A 268 6.57 14.51 4.06
CA SER A 268 7.55 14.71 5.13
C SER A 268 8.88 13.97 4.90
N SER A 269 8.99 13.18 3.84
CA SER A 269 10.27 12.62 3.40
C SER A 269 11.03 13.71 2.64
N LEU A 270 12.05 14.27 3.29
CA LEU A 270 13.14 14.94 2.58
C LEU A 270 13.97 13.84 1.90
N GLY A 271 13.47 13.33 0.78
CA GLY A 271 14.30 12.63 -0.19
C GLY A 271 14.94 13.68 -1.08
N GLU A 272 16.16 14.10 -0.72
CA GLU A 272 17.15 14.46 -1.74
C GLU A 272 17.75 13.18 -2.33
#